data_AF-A0A1Y2JF14-F1
#
_entry.id   AF-A0A1Y2JF14-F1
#
_cell.length_a   1.000
_cell.length_b   1.000
_cell.length_c   1.000
_cell.angle_alpha   90.00
_cell.angle_beta   90.00
_cell.angle_gamma   90.00
#
_symmetry.space_group_name_H-M   'P 1'
#
loop_
_entity.id
_entity.type
_entity.pdbx_description
1 polymer ?
#
loop_
_entity_poly.entity_id
_entity_poly.type
_entity_poly.pdbx_seq_one_letter_code
_entity_poly.pdbx_strand_id
1 'polypeptide(L)' 'MDWSEIVRKAVLLAEKTGYVTFDQLNELMPSTRLEPEDIEAILTALSDRGIWIAEE' A
#
# COMPACT_ATOMS: atom_id res chain seq x y z
N MET A 1 2.39 12.76 8.24
CA MET A 1 3.00 11.59 7.58
C MET A 1 2.46 11.58 6.17
N ASP A 2 3.34 11.62 5.16
CA ASP A 2 2.90 11.75 3.77
C ASP A 2 2.59 10.38 3.16
N TRP A 3 1.32 9.97 3.25
CA TRP A 3 0.79 8.73 2.66
C TRP A 3 1.02 8.64 1.14
N SER A 4 1.12 9.79 0.48
CA SER A 4 1.39 9.89 -0.95
C SER A 4 2.71 9.21 -1.35
N GLU A 5 3.73 9.20 -0.48
CA GLU A 5 5.00 8.53 -0.79
C GLU A 5 4.90 7.01 -0.72
N ILE A 6 4.16 6.49 0.27
CA ILE A 6 3.90 5.06 0.44
C ILE A 6 3.12 4.52 -0.75
N VAL A 7 2.05 5.22 -1.13
CA VAL A 7 1.24 4.85 -2.28
C VAL A 7 2.07 4.90 -3.56
N ARG A 8 2.93 5.91 -3.74
CA ARG A 8 3.83 5.97 -4.91
C ARG A 8 4.80 4.78 -4.94
N LYS A 9 5.38 4.39 -3.80
CA LYS A 9 6.28 3.22 -3.71
C LYS A 9 5.52 1.92 -3.96
N ALA A 10 4.33 1.75 -3.40
CA ALA A 10 3.48 0.60 -3.65
C ALA A 10 3.08 0.49 -5.13
N VAL A 11 2.75 1.62 -5.78
CA VAL A 11 2.50 1.67 -7.23
C VAL A 11 3.72 1.22 -8.03
N LEU A 12 4.93 1.67 -7.68
CA LEU A 12 6.17 1.25 -8.36
C LEU A 12 6.48 -0.25 -8.18
N LEU A 13 6.15 -0.82 -7.02
CA LEU A 13 6.28 -2.26 -6.78
C LEU A 13 5.27 -3.04 -7.63
N ALA A 14 4.01 -2.62 -7.61
CA ALA A 14 2.94 -3.22 -8.40
C ALA A 14 3.08 -2.98 -9.90
N GLU A 15 3.80 -1.97 -10.38
CA GLU A 15 3.98 -1.73 -11.82
C GLU A 15 4.66 -2.92 -12.51
N LYS A 16 5.51 -3.67 -11.79
CA LYS A 16 6.21 -4.84 -12.32
C LYS A 16 5.40 -6.13 -12.25
N THR A 17 4.54 -6.28 -11.25
CA THR A 17 3.87 -7.54 -10.88
C THR A 17 2.37 -7.50 -11.05
N GLY A 18 1.76 -6.30 -11.07
CA GLY A 18 0.32 -6.07 -11.01
C GLY A 18 -0.27 -6.11 -9.59
N TYR A 19 0.54 -6.36 -8.57
CA TYR A 19 0.10 -6.49 -7.19
C TYR A 19 1.22 -6.15 -6.19
N VAL A 20 0.85 -5.80 -4.96
CA VAL A 20 1.76 -5.68 -3.81
C VAL A 20 1.39 -6.70 -2.74
N THR A 21 2.34 -7.13 -1.92
CA THR A 21 2.04 -8.00 -0.76
C THR A 21 1.81 -7.18 0.51
N PHE A 22 1.11 -7.75 1.48
CA PHE A 22 0.97 -7.13 2.81
C PHE A 22 2.32 -6.87 3.47
N ASP A 23 3.28 -7.78 3.32
CA ASP A 23 4.65 -7.60 3.84
C ASP A 23 5.34 -6.39 3.21
N GLN A 24 5.29 -6.25 1.88
CA GLN A 24 5.85 -5.08 1.19
C GLN A 24 5.17 -3.78 1.62
N LEU A 25 3.84 -3.82 1.80
CA LEU A 25 3.10 -2.67 2.29
C LEU A 25 3.50 -2.34 3.74
N ASN A 26 3.63 -3.35 4.60
CA ASN A 26 4.06 -3.21 5.99
C ASN A 26 5.50 -2.69 6.11
N GLU A 27 6.41 -3.05 5.20
CA GLU A 27 7.77 -2.50 5.15
C GLU A 27 7.79 -1.02 4.74
N LEU A 28 6.89 -0.62 3.86
CA LEU A 28 6.73 0.78 3.45
C LEU A 28 6.04 1.63 4.51
N MET A 29 5.22 0.99 5.34
CA MET A 29 4.49 1.66 6.40
C MET A 29 5.34 1.79 7.66
N PRO A 30 5.55 3.01 8.16
CA PRO A 30 6.23 3.21 9.44
C PRO A 30 5.40 2.57 10.55
N SER A 31 6.02 1.72 11.36
CA SER A 31 5.37 0.91 12.42
C SER A 31 4.74 1.73 13.56
N THR A 32 4.67 3.05 13.42
CA THR A 32 4.11 3.99 14.39
C THR A 32 2.67 4.30 14.02
N ARG A 33 1.75 3.53 14.62
CA ARG A 33 0.34 3.88 14.83
C ARG A 33 -0.41 4.28 13.56
N LEU A 34 -0.63 3.29 12.70
CA LEU A 34 -1.70 3.34 11.70
C LEU A 34 -3.04 3.20 12.43
N GLU A 35 -3.93 4.17 12.25
CA GLU A 35 -5.33 3.96 12.60
C GLU A 35 -5.98 3.08 11.51
N PRO A 36 -7.03 2.30 11.83
CA PRO A 36 -7.72 1.46 10.85
C PRO A 36 -8.18 2.24 9.60
N GLU A 37 -8.57 3.50 9.78
CA GLU A 37 -8.99 4.41 8.71
C GLU A 37 -7.87 4.71 7.70
N ASP A 38 -6.61 4.84 8.17
CA ASP A 38 -5.46 5.07 7.29
C ASP A 38 -5.18 3.83 6.43
N ILE A 39 -5.32 2.64 7.01
CA ILE A 39 -5.15 1.37 6.30
C ILE A 39 -6.22 1.28 5.20
N GLU A 40 -7.49 1.45 5.54
CA GLU A 40 -8.58 1.43 4.55
C GLU A 40 -8.35 2.43 3.42
N ALA A 41 -7.93 3.66 3.72
CA ALA A 41 -7.65 4.67 2.71
C ALA A 41 -6.56 4.23 1.72
N ILE A 42 -5.51 3.55 2.18
CA ILE A 42 -4.44 3.01 1.33
C ILE A 42 -4.93 1.84 0.49
N LEU A 43 -5.67 0.90 1.11
CA LEU A 43 -6.25 -0.26 0.40
C LEU A 43 -7.16 0.22 -0.74
N THR A 44 -8.03 1.19 -0.49
CA THR A 44 -8.90 1.80 -1.49
C THR A 44 -8.09 2.53 -2.56
N ALA A 45 -7.10 3.35 -2.17
CA ALA A 45 -6.28 4.10 -3.13
C ALA A 45 -5.41 3.22 -4.04
N LEU A 46 -5.07 2.00 -3.60
CA LEU A 46 -4.39 0.98 -4.41
C LEU A 46 -5.39 0.26 -5.33
N SER A 47 -6.54 -0.13 -4.80
CA SER A 47 -7.60 -0.79 -5.58
C SER A 47 -8.14 0.10 -6.71
N ASP A 48 -8.35 1.40 -6.45
CA ASP A 48 -8.77 2.40 -7.44
C ASP A 48 -7.76 2.54 -8.60
N ARG A 49 -6.49 2.24 -8.34
CA ARG A 49 -5.42 2.25 -9.36
C ARG A 49 -5.26 0.89 -10.07
N GLY A 50 -6.12 -0.08 -9.77
CA GLY A 50 -6.05 -1.43 -10.32
C GLY A 50 -4.92 -2.28 -9.74
N ILE A 51 -4.38 -1.89 -8.58
CA ILE A 51 -3.35 -2.64 -7.87
C ILE A 51 -4.02 -3.57 -6.87
N TRP A 52 -3.76 -4.87 -7.01
CA TRP A 52 -4.25 -5.86 -6.07
C TRP A 52 -3.29 -6.04 -4.91
N ILE A 53 -3.83 -6.40 -3.74
CA ILE A 53 -3.03 -6.72 -2.57
C ILE A 53 -3.11 -8.22 -2.34
N ALA A 54 -1.96 -8.88 -2.32
CA ALA A 54 -1.83 -10.30 -2.05
C ALA A 54 -1.54 -10.54 -0.57
N GLU A 55 -2.17 -11.57 0.00
CA GLU A 55 -1.97 -12.05 1.38
C GLU A 55 -0.72 -12.95 1.56
N GLU A 56 0.23 -12.89 0.62
CA GLU A 56 1.46 -13.72 0.66
C GLU A 56 2.36 -13.37 1.83
#